data_AF-A0A6P5ARC6-F1
#
_entry.id   AF-A0A6P5ARC6-F1
#
_cell.length_a   1.000
_cell.length_b   1.000
_cell.length_c   1.000
_cell.angle_alpha   90.00
_cell.angle_beta   90.00
_cell.angle_gamma   90.00
#
_symmetry.space_group_name_H-M   'P 1'
#
loop_
_entity.id
_entity.type
_entity.pdbx_description
1 polymer ?
#
loop_
_entity_poly.entity_id
_entity_poly.type
_entity_poly.pdbx_seq_one_letter_code
_entity_poly.pdbx_strand_id
1 'polypeptide(L)'
;MSLRHELERLLSKFGQDSQILEDSVLIGCSEEQEAWFALDLGLNSSSSINASLQKAEIETALQGSFIKLTKALFELNVKDASLLSTAQALLRWHDAHQFCSRSGQPTKKNVSGSKRVCPSNNIIYYPQVAPVVITLVSDGTRCLLVRQSSFPKGMYSALAGFCDIGESLEETVRREIAEEVGLEVDRLHYSASQHWPFPNSTLMIACHATVKPGQTELQVNLRELEAAAWFSRDEVATVLRRNNPSNQQQSGAVPFWLPPKLAIAHQLIKEWVEKPTCSPLPA
;
A
#
# COMPACT_ATOMS: atom_id res chain seq x y z
N MET A 1 32.82 -8.35 -3.86
CA MET A 1 32.40 -9.24 -4.98
C MET A 1 31.14 -8.61 -5.55
N SER A 2 31.07 -8.30 -6.84
CA SER A 2 29.91 -7.57 -7.40
C SER A 2 28.63 -8.40 -7.25
N LEU A 3 27.53 -7.77 -6.80
CA LEU A 3 26.20 -8.38 -6.66
C LEU A 3 25.77 -9.10 -7.96
N ARG A 4 26.18 -8.57 -9.11
CA ARG A 4 25.96 -9.18 -10.43
C ARG A 4 26.62 -10.55 -10.55
N HIS A 5 27.86 -10.71 -10.07
CA HIS A 5 28.59 -11.97 -10.19
C HIS A 5 28.03 -13.04 -9.24
N GLU A 6 27.54 -12.63 -8.07
CA GLU A 6 26.81 -13.53 -7.16
C GLU A 6 25.46 -13.95 -7.73
N LEU A 7 24.73 -13.02 -8.36
CA LEU A 7 23.48 -13.31 -9.04
C LEU A 7 23.68 -14.20 -10.27
N GLU A 8 24.68 -13.92 -11.12
CA GLU A 8 25.05 -14.78 -12.26
C GLU A 8 25.44 -16.19 -11.79
N ARG A 9 26.19 -16.30 -10.68
CA ARG A 9 26.52 -17.59 -10.06
C ARG A 9 25.28 -18.31 -9.57
N LEU A 10 24.33 -17.61 -8.94
CA LEU A 10 23.05 -18.19 -8.51
C LEU A 10 22.21 -18.63 -9.70
N LEU A 11 22.02 -17.78 -10.71
CA LEU A 11 21.27 -18.10 -11.93
C LEU A 11 21.88 -19.30 -12.67
N SER A 12 23.21 -19.33 -12.82
CA SER A 12 23.93 -20.45 -13.41
C SER A 12 23.76 -21.75 -12.61
N LYS A 13 23.80 -21.68 -11.27
CA LYS A 13 23.56 -22.84 -10.39
C LYS A 13 22.17 -23.45 -10.61
N PHE A 14 21.20 -22.64 -11.04
CA PHE A 14 19.82 -23.07 -11.27
C PHE A 14 19.45 -23.23 -12.75
N GLY A 15 20.43 -23.26 -13.66
CA GLY A 15 20.20 -23.48 -15.08
C GLY A 15 19.44 -22.35 -15.79
N GLN A 16 19.40 -21.16 -15.20
CA GLN A 16 18.79 -19.97 -15.82
C GLN A 16 19.81 -19.24 -16.70
N ASP A 17 19.36 -18.79 -17.86
CA ASP A 17 20.18 -17.96 -18.75
C ASP A 17 20.36 -16.57 -18.10
N SER A 18 21.60 -16.08 -18.12
CA SER A 18 21.97 -14.70 -17.79
C SER A 18 21.13 -13.63 -18.53
N GLN A 19 20.48 -13.98 -19.65
CA GLN A 19 19.53 -13.11 -20.36
C GLN A 19 18.35 -12.65 -19.48
N ILE A 20 17.97 -13.40 -18.44
CA ILE A 20 16.92 -12.96 -17.49
C ILE A 20 17.28 -11.66 -16.78
N LEU A 21 18.57 -11.31 -16.70
CA LEU A 21 19.01 -10.02 -16.14
C LEU A 21 18.51 -8.82 -16.95
N GLU A 22 18.25 -9.00 -18.26
CA GLU A 22 17.65 -7.96 -19.11
C GLU A 22 16.20 -7.69 -18.73
N ASP A 23 15.54 -8.61 -18.00
CA ASP A 23 14.18 -8.41 -17.48
C ASP A 23 14.15 -7.58 -16.20
N SER A 24 15.30 -7.32 -15.58
CA SER A 24 15.38 -6.49 -14.37
C SER A 24 14.93 -5.04 -14.59
N VAL A 25 14.46 -4.39 -13.53
CA VAL A 25 14.03 -2.98 -13.54
C VAL A 25 14.85 -2.16 -12.57
N LEU A 26 15.20 -0.94 -12.97
CA LEU A 26 15.88 0.00 -12.09
C LEU A 26 14.88 0.53 -11.05
N ILE A 27 15.18 0.34 -9.77
CA ILE A 27 14.29 0.73 -8.65
C ILE A 27 14.84 1.86 -7.80
N GLY A 28 16.11 2.23 -7.98
CA GLY A 28 16.73 3.30 -7.21
C GLY A 28 18.23 3.40 -7.44
N CYS A 29 18.83 4.33 -6.72
CA CYS A 29 20.26 4.56 -6.68
C CYS A 29 20.65 4.90 -5.24
N SER A 30 21.76 4.35 -4.74
CA SER A 30 22.28 4.68 -3.42
C SER A 30 22.88 6.09 -3.39
N GLU A 31 23.24 6.58 -2.18
CA GLU A 31 23.93 7.87 -2.02
C GLU A 31 25.33 7.83 -2.65
N GLU A 32 25.94 6.65 -2.71
CA GLU A 32 27.22 6.35 -3.35
C GLU A 32 27.11 6.10 -4.86
N GLN A 33 25.96 6.40 -5.47
CA GLN A 33 25.68 6.23 -6.90
C GLN A 33 25.64 4.76 -7.37
N GLU A 34 25.33 3.82 -6.47
CA GLU A 34 25.11 2.42 -6.85
C GLU A 34 23.67 2.18 -7.29
N ALA A 35 23.48 1.72 -8.52
CA ALA A 35 22.16 1.41 -9.06
C ALA A 35 21.59 0.14 -8.43
N TRP A 36 20.32 0.19 -8.03
CA TRP A 36 19.58 -0.95 -7.49
C TRP A 36 18.53 -1.43 -8.48
N PHE A 37 18.45 -2.75 -8.63
CA PHE A 37 17.56 -3.41 -9.58
C PHE A 37 16.65 -4.41 -8.87
N ALA A 38 15.45 -4.59 -9.40
CA ALA A 38 14.54 -5.66 -9.03
C ALA A 38 14.38 -6.64 -10.20
N LEU A 39 14.29 -7.93 -9.87
CA LEU A 39 14.12 -9.01 -10.82
C LEU A 39 13.04 -9.96 -10.30
N ASP A 40 12.07 -10.29 -11.15
CA ASP A 40 11.14 -11.38 -10.88
C ASP A 40 11.80 -12.70 -11.27
N LEU A 41 11.85 -13.63 -10.32
CA LEU A 41 12.44 -14.96 -10.50
C LEU A 41 11.41 -16.01 -10.97
N GLY A 42 10.15 -15.62 -11.20
CA GLY A 42 9.12 -16.50 -11.77
C GLY A 42 8.71 -17.68 -10.87
N LEU A 43 8.96 -17.62 -9.56
CA LEU A 43 8.75 -18.74 -8.62
C LEU A 43 7.30 -19.22 -8.51
N ASN A 44 6.35 -18.40 -8.96
CA ASN A 44 4.91 -18.70 -8.90
C ASN A 44 4.28 -18.88 -10.29
N SER A 45 5.02 -18.72 -11.38
CA SER A 45 4.45 -18.84 -12.73
C SER A 45 4.35 -20.32 -13.12
N SER A 46 3.12 -20.81 -13.27
CA SER A 46 2.82 -22.08 -13.95
C SER A 46 3.04 -22.01 -15.47
N SER A 47 3.34 -20.83 -16.01
CA SER A 47 3.42 -20.52 -17.44
C SER A 47 4.84 -20.26 -17.98
N SER A 48 5.90 -20.41 -17.18
CA SER A 48 7.26 -20.22 -17.68
C SER A 48 7.86 -21.52 -18.18
N ILE A 49 8.14 -21.56 -19.48
CA ILE A 49 8.66 -22.68 -20.28
C ILE A 49 10.14 -23.01 -19.93
N ASN A 50 10.74 -22.31 -18.97
CA ASN A 50 12.13 -22.50 -18.55
C ASN A 50 12.20 -22.82 -17.05
N ALA A 51 12.70 -24.02 -16.73
CA ALA A 51 13.05 -24.55 -15.41
C ALA A 51 12.54 -23.74 -14.21
N SER A 52 11.38 -24.12 -13.65
CA SER A 52 10.86 -23.51 -12.42
C SER A 52 11.93 -23.58 -11.33
N LEU A 53 12.54 -22.45 -11.04
CA LEU A 53 13.40 -22.25 -9.89
C LEU A 53 12.65 -22.75 -8.65
N GLN A 54 13.16 -23.79 -7.99
CA GLN A 54 12.50 -24.31 -6.81
C GLN A 54 12.70 -23.33 -5.66
N LYS A 55 11.60 -22.74 -5.20
CA LYS A 55 11.58 -21.78 -4.08
C LYS A 55 12.47 -22.21 -2.91
N ALA A 56 12.38 -23.48 -2.49
CA ALA A 56 13.15 -24.03 -1.37
C ALA A 56 14.67 -23.99 -1.56
N GLU A 57 15.15 -24.14 -2.80
CA GLU A 57 16.58 -24.13 -3.10
C GLU A 57 17.15 -22.71 -3.01
N ILE A 58 16.37 -21.70 -3.45
CA ILE A 58 16.74 -20.29 -3.30
C ILE A 58 16.73 -19.88 -1.83
N GLU A 59 15.70 -20.27 -1.08
CA GLU A 59 15.61 -20.03 0.36
C GLU A 59 16.84 -20.59 1.08
N THR A 60 17.24 -21.81 0.73
CA THR A 60 18.45 -22.45 1.28
C THR A 60 19.72 -21.70 0.88
N ALA A 61 19.85 -21.32 -0.39
CA ALA A 61 21.05 -20.63 -0.89
C ALA A 61 21.23 -19.23 -0.31
N LEU A 62 20.12 -18.51 -0.08
CA LEU A 62 20.10 -17.16 0.48
C LEU A 62 20.00 -17.15 2.02
N GLN A 63 19.90 -18.31 2.66
CA GLN A 63 19.66 -18.44 4.11
C GLN A 63 18.45 -17.61 4.58
N GLY A 64 17.38 -17.62 3.79
CA GLY A 64 16.21 -16.78 3.99
C GLY A 64 14.90 -17.47 3.63
N SER A 65 13.78 -16.76 3.75
CA SER A 65 12.46 -17.27 3.36
C SER A 65 11.67 -16.22 2.59
N PHE A 66 10.83 -16.66 1.64
CA PHE A 66 9.92 -15.75 0.95
C PHE A 66 8.64 -15.57 1.75
N ILE A 67 8.40 -14.32 2.16
CA ILE A 67 7.17 -13.88 2.81
C ILE A 67 6.37 -12.94 1.89
N LYS A 68 5.07 -12.82 2.15
CA LYS A 68 4.24 -11.82 1.45
C LYS A 68 4.72 -10.43 1.85
N LEU A 69 4.87 -9.51 0.89
CA LEU A 69 5.31 -8.14 1.19
C LEU A 69 4.38 -7.43 2.19
N THR A 70 3.07 -7.73 2.18
CA THR A 70 2.12 -7.21 3.18
C THR A 70 2.45 -7.62 4.62
N LYS A 71 3.04 -8.80 4.83
CA LYS A 71 3.56 -9.24 6.13
C LYS A 71 4.91 -8.60 6.43
N ALA A 72 5.77 -8.45 5.43
CA ALA A 72 7.08 -7.82 5.58
C ALA A 72 6.98 -6.36 6.05
N LEU A 73 5.92 -5.63 5.70
CA LEU A 73 5.67 -4.26 6.17
C LEU A 73 5.62 -4.10 7.70
N PHE A 74 5.48 -5.19 8.47
CA PHE A 74 5.57 -5.13 9.93
C PHE A 74 7.02 -5.12 10.46
N GLU A 75 7.97 -5.54 9.64
CA GLU A 75 9.38 -5.75 10.03
C GLU A 75 10.34 -4.78 9.30
N LEU A 76 9.92 -4.24 8.15
CA LEU A 76 10.73 -3.34 7.34
C LEU A 76 10.87 -1.94 7.96
N ASN A 77 12.00 -1.28 7.66
CA ASN A 77 12.13 0.16 7.86
C ASN A 77 11.53 0.92 6.65
N VAL A 78 11.41 2.25 6.79
CA VAL A 78 10.80 3.12 5.77
C VAL A 78 11.55 3.06 4.42
N LYS A 79 12.88 3.02 4.45
CA LYS A 79 13.72 3.02 3.23
C LYS A 79 13.51 1.73 2.43
N ASP A 80 13.59 0.59 3.10
CA ASP A 80 13.43 -0.73 2.47
C ASP A 80 11.98 -0.94 1.99
N ALA A 81 11.00 -0.47 2.76
CA ALA A 81 9.60 -0.55 2.36
C ALA A 81 9.32 0.25 1.08
N SER A 82 9.90 1.44 0.93
CA SER A 82 9.77 2.27 -0.28
C SER A 82 10.38 1.58 -1.52
N LEU A 83 11.59 1.02 -1.35
CA LEU A 83 12.29 0.28 -2.41
C LEU A 83 11.51 -0.95 -2.86
N LEU A 84 11.04 -1.76 -1.91
CA LEU A 84 10.26 -2.97 -2.21
C LEU A 84 8.89 -2.64 -2.80
N SER A 85 8.26 -1.53 -2.39
CA SER A 85 7.01 -1.06 -3.00
C SER A 85 7.22 -0.68 -4.46
N THR A 86 8.31 0.02 -4.76
CA THR A 86 8.69 0.39 -6.14
C THR A 86 8.96 -0.86 -6.99
N ALA A 87 9.77 -1.79 -6.46
CA ALA A 87 10.08 -3.06 -7.11
C ALA A 87 8.80 -3.85 -7.44
N GLN A 88 7.92 -4.05 -6.46
CA GLN A 88 6.69 -4.80 -6.66
C GLN A 88 5.76 -4.13 -7.68
N ALA A 89 5.58 -2.80 -7.59
CA ALA A 89 4.71 -2.07 -8.51
C ALA A 89 5.21 -2.15 -9.95
N LEU A 90 6.51 -1.95 -10.19
CA LEU A 90 7.09 -1.99 -11.54
C LEU A 90 7.08 -3.41 -12.13
N LEU A 91 7.47 -4.42 -11.35
CA LEU A 91 7.46 -5.81 -11.82
C LEU A 91 6.04 -6.26 -12.18
N ARG A 92 5.06 -5.99 -11.32
CA ARG A 92 3.64 -6.31 -11.60
C ARG A 92 3.10 -5.54 -12.80
N TRP A 93 3.48 -4.26 -12.95
CA TRP A 93 3.06 -3.47 -14.09
C TRP A 93 3.58 -4.07 -15.40
N HIS A 94 4.86 -4.48 -15.45
CA HIS A 94 5.41 -5.13 -16.63
C HIS A 94 4.74 -6.46 -16.97
N ASP A 95 4.45 -7.28 -15.96
CA ASP A 95 3.72 -8.54 -16.12
C ASP A 95 2.33 -8.30 -16.74
N ALA A 96 1.60 -7.29 -16.28
CA ALA A 96 0.28 -6.95 -16.78
C ALA A 96 0.27 -6.23 -18.15
N HIS A 97 1.38 -5.65 -18.60
CA HIS A 97 1.44 -4.77 -19.79
C HIS A 97 2.32 -5.33 -20.92
N GLN A 98 2.39 -6.66 -21.06
CA GLN A 98 3.20 -7.32 -22.08
C GLN A 98 2.76 -7.02 -23.53
N PHE A 99 1.49 -6.69 -23.74
CA PHE A 99 0.90 -6.46 -25.07
C PHE A 99 0.28 -5.07 -25.20
N CYS A 100 0.27 -4.53 -26.42
CA CYS A 100 -0.31 -3.23 -26.74
C CYS A 100 -1.83 -3.32 -26.75
N SER A 101 -2.49 -2.51 -25.92
CA SER A 101 -3.96 -2.44 -25.85
C SER A 101 -4.62 -2.01 -27.16
N ARG A 102 -3.89 -1.35 -28.07
CA ARG A 102 -4.42 -0.91 -29.38
C ARG A 102 -4.22 -1.94 -30.49
N SER A 103 -3.05 -2.58 -30.58
CA SER A 103 -2.70 -3.46 -31.72
C SER A 103 -2.59 -4.94 -31.37
N GLY A 104 -2.62 -5.30 -30.09
CA GLY A 104 -2.38 -6.67 -29.62
C GLY A 104 -0.93 -7.15 -29.74
N GLN A 105 -0.03 -6.34 -30.29
CA GLN A 105 1.38 -6.71 -30.50
C GLN A 105 2.21 -6.60 -29.20
N PRO A 106 3.25 -7.42 -29.00
CA PRO A 106 4.15 -7.31 -27.85
C PRO A 106 4.75 -5.90 -27.73
N THR A 107 4.77 -5.38 -26.51
CA THR A 107 5.47 -4.13 -26.17
C THR A 107 6.89 -4.43 -25.73
N LYS A 108 7.80 -3.48 -25.93
CA LYS A 108 9.20 -3.57 -25.49
C LYS A 108 9.47 -2.62 -24.34
N LYS A 109 10.07 -3.14 -23.27
CA LYS A 109 10.58 -2.35 -22.15
C LYS A 109 11.77 -1.48 -22.61
N ASN A 110 11.98 -0.32 -21.98
CA ASN A 110 13.25 0.41 -22.12
C ASN A 110 14.33 -0.12 -21.16
N VAL A 111 15.58 0.30 -21.33
CA VAL A 111 16.72 -0.20 -20.51
C VAL A 111 16.48 -0.07 -19.00
N SER A 112 15.86 1.03 -18.54
CA SER A 112 15.62 1.24 -17.11
C SER A 112 14.35 0.58 -16.57
N GLY A 113 13.44 0.07 -17.43
CA GLY A 113 12.14 -0.44 -17.00
C GLY A 113 11.08 0.61 -16.64
N SER A 114 11.33 1.89 -16.89
CA SER A 114 10.37 2.96 -16.56
C SER A 114 9.22 3.11 -17.55
N LYS A 115 9.30 2.47 -18.73
CA LYS A 115 8.24 2.51 -19.75
C LYS A 115 8.26 1.28 -20.65
N ARG A 116 7.17 1.09 -21.39
CA ARG A 116 7.05 0.12 -22.48
C ARG A 116 6.62 0.84 -23.76
N VAL A 117 7.13 0.41 -24.90
CA VAL A 117 6.84 1.00 -26.21
C VAL A 117 6.34 -0.09 -27.13
N CYS A 118 5.23 0.14 -27.82
CA CYS A 118 4.79 -0.77 -28.87
C CYS A 118 5.53 -0.46 -30.19
N PRO A 119 6.33 -1.39 -30.75
CA PRO A 119 7.08 -1.14 -31.98
C PRO A 119 6.19 -0.93 -33.22
N SER A 120 4.97 -1.46 -33.21
CA SER A 120 4.06 -1.40 -34.37
C SER A 120 3.39 -0.05 -34.57
N ASN A 121 3.22 0.74 -33.49
CA ASN A 121 2.47 1.99 -33.52
C ASN A 121 3.08 3.12 -32.66
N ASN A 122 4.26 2.88 -32.07
CA ASN A 122 5.01 3.82 -31.24
C ASN A 122 4.28 4.35 -30.00
N ILE A 123 3.18 3.72 -29.57
CA ILE A 123 2.51 4.09 -28.31
C ILE A 123 3.44 3.79 -27.13
N ILE A 124 3.59 4.77 -26.25
CA ILE A 124 4.34 4.67 -25.00
C ILE A 124 3.36 4.43 -23.86
N TYR A 125 3.63 3.40 -23.07
CA TYR A 125 2.92 3.08 -21.84
C TYR A 125 3.82 3.39 -20.65
N TYR A 126 3.26 4.07 -19.66
CA TYR A 126 3.88 4.37 -18.38
C TYR A 126 3.20 3.57 -17.26
N PRO A 127 3.91 3.27 -16.16
CA PRO A 127 3.30 2.72 -14.96
C PRO A 127 2.11 3.57 -14.50
N GLN A 128 0.98 2.91 -14.27
CA GLN A 128 -0.26 3.57 -13.83
C GLN A 128 -0.34 3.56 -12.31
N VAL A 129 -0.77 4.68 -11.74
CA VAL A 129 -1.03 4.83 -10.32
C VAL A 129 -2.44 5.40 -10.16
N ALA A 130 -3.33 4.66 -9.50
CA ALA A 130 -4.69 5.12 -9.25
C ALA A 130 -4.73 5.98 -7.97
N PRO A 131 -5.32 7.19 -8.00
CA PRO A 131 -5.47 8.02 -6.82
C PRO A 131 -6.56 7.47 -5.89
N VAL A 132 -6.26 7.41 -4.60
CA VAL A 132 -7.15 6.92 -3.54
C VAL A 132 -7.09 7.92 -2.39
N VAL A 133 -8.23 8.44 -1.96
CA VAL A 133 -8.29 9.24 -0.73
C VAL A 133 -8.37 8.31 0.46
N ILE A 134 -7.68 8.65 1.55
CA ILE A 134 -7.81 7.98 2.85
C ILE A 134 -8.03 9.02 3.92
N THR A 135 -9.17 8.95 4.60
CA THR A 135 -9.66 10.03 5.45
C THR A 135 -9.94 9.54 6.86
N LEU A 136 -9.30 10.19 7.84
CA LEU A 136 -9.68 10.03 9.23
C LEU A 136 -10.72 11.09 9.59
N VAL A 137 -11.94 10.65 9.88
CA VAL A 137 -13.06 11.52 10.23
C VAL A 137 -13.15 11.69 11.74
N SER A 138 -13.40 12.90 12.23
CA SER A 138 -13.55 13.19 13.66
C SER A 138 -14.77 14.07 13.95
N ASP A 139 -15.42 13.84 15.09
CA ASP A 139 -16.43 14.74 15.65
C ASP A 139 -15.85 15.78 16.63
N GLY A 140 -14.51 15.85 16.72
CA GLY A 140 -13.76 16.68 17.66
C GLY A 140 -13.29 15.93 18.91
N THR A 141 -14.04 14.92 19.38
CA THR A 141 -13.73 14.15 20.60
C THR A 141 -13.38 12.68 20.31
N ARG A 142 -13.97 12.14 19.24
CA ARG A 142 -13.81 10.76 18.77
C ARG A 142 -13.33 10.79 17.32
N CYS A 143 -12.74 9.69 16.88
CA CYS A 143 -12.50 9.45 15.46
C CYS A 143 -13.31 8.24 14.98
N LEU A 144 -13.72 8.28 13.72
CA LEU A 144 -14.39 7.18 13.07
C LEU A 144 -13.32 6.23 12.53
N LEU A 145 -13.44 4.95 12.88
CA LEU A 145 -12.67 3.90 12.23
C LEU A 145 -13.64 2.88 11.62
N VAL A 146 -13.23 2.35 10.47
CA VAL A 146 -14.01 1.41 9.67
C VAL A 146 -13.26 0.10 9.49
N ARG A 147 -14.00 -0.95 9.15
CA ARG A 147 -13.48 -2.28 8.87
C ARG A 147 -14.17 -2.84 7.64
N GLN A 148 -13.37 -3.33 6.69
CA GLN A 148 -13.83 -4.13 5.56
C GLN A 148 -13.71 -5.63 5.86
N SER A 149 -14.54 -6.45 5.23
CA SER A 149 -14.53 -7.91 5.41
C SER A 149 -13.20 -8.57 5.02
N SER A 150 -12.45 -7.95 4.11
CA SER A 150 -11.12 -8.37 3.66
C SER A 150 -10.01 -8.15 4.70
N PHE A 151 -10.25 -7.30 5.72
CA PHE A 151 -9.25 -6.96 6.71
C PHE A 151 -9.02 -8.10 7.70
N PRO A 152 -7.78 -8.31 8.17
CA PRO A 152 -7.50 -9.21 9.30
C PRO A 152 -8.43 -8.95 10.48
N LYS A 153 -8.97 -9.99 11.12
CA LYS A 153 -9.96 -9.86 12.20
C LYS A 153 -9.50 -8.88 13.28
N GLY A 154 -10.39 -7.98 13.70
CA GLY A 154 -10.11 -6.96 14.71
C GLY A 154 -9.30 -5.75 14.21
N MET A 155 -8.85 -5.72 12.95
CA MET A 155 -8.21 -4.53 12.40
C MET A 155 -9.26 -3.50 11.96
N TYR A 156 -9.09 -2.26 12.43
CA TYR A 156 -9.87 -1.08 12.03
C TYR A 156 -8.93 -0.01 11.46
N SER A 157 -9.38 0.72 10.45
CA SER A 157 -8.59 1.72 9.71
C SER A 157 -9.38 3.00 9.47
N ALA A 158 -8.71 4.03 8.94
CA ALA A 158 -9.36 5.17 8.31
C ALA A 158 -10.15 4.72 7.06
N LEU A 159 -11.16 5.52 6.68
CA LEU A 159 -12.01 5.30 5.50
C LEU A 159 -11.22 5.60 4.23
N ALA A 160 -11.33 4.78 3.19
CA ALA A 160 -10.57 4.99 1.96
C ALA A 160 -11.34 4.59 0.71
N GLY A 161 -11.21 5.38 -0.35
CA GLY A 161 -11.94 5.19 -1.59
C GLY A 161 -11.24 5.77 -2.82
N PHE A 162 -11.57 5.24 -4.00
CA PHE A 162 -10.95 5.64 -5.26
C PHE A 162 -11.52 6.98 -5.72
N CYS A 163 -10.66 7.82 -6.32
CA CYS A 163 -11.16 9.02 -6.97
C CYS A 163 -11.78 8.66 -8.33
N ASP A 164 -12.98 9.14 -8.60
CA ASP A 164 -13.63 8.94 -9.88
C ASP A 164 -13.15 9.94 -10.94
N ILE A 165 -13.37 9.58 -12.21
CA ILE A 165 -13.01 10.44 -13.33
C ILE A 165 -13.84 11.73 -13.26
N GLY A 166 -13.14 12.86 -13.14
CA GLY A 166 -13.76 14.18 -13.09
C GLY A 166 -13.96 14.73 -11.67
N GLU A 167 -13.66 13.95 -10.63
CA GLU A 167 -13.73 14.42 -9.25
C GLU A 167 -12.44 15.13 -8.81
N SER A 168 -12.61 16.16 -7.99
CA SER A 168 -11.56 16.65 -7.10
C SER A 168 -11.37 15.70 -5.92
N LEU A 169 -10.22 15.77 -5.26
CA LEU A 169 -9.95 14.97 -4.05
C LEU A 169 -10.99 15.25 -2.95
N GLU A 170 -11.39 16.52 -2.81
CA GLU A 170 -12.37 16.95 -1.82
C GLU A 170 -13.79 16.46 -2.17
N GLU A 171 -14.12 16.31 -3.45
CA GLU A 171 -15.39 15.71 -3.88
C GLU A 171 -15.40 14.22 -3.56
N THR A 172 -14.34 13.49 -3.94
CA THR A 172 -14.17 12.07 -3.59
C THR A 172 -14.28 11.85 -2.08
N VAL A 173 -13.59 12.64 -1.25
CA VAL A 173 -13.67 12.50 0.22
C VAL A 173 -15.11 12.66 0.72
N ARG A 174 -15.86 13.64 0.20
CA ARG A 174 -17.25 13.86 0.60
C ARG A 174 -18.15 12.72 0.16
N ARG A 175 -18.00 12.26 -1.09
CA ARG A 175 -18.77 11.14 -1.65
C ARG A 175 -18.53 9.86 -0.84
N GLU A 176 -17.29 9.45 -0.68
CA GLU A 176 -16.92 8.20 0.01
C GLU A 176 -17.41 8.18 1.47
N ILE A 177 -17.28 9.29 2.19
CA ILE A 177 -17.81 9.40 3.57
C ILE A 177 -19.35 9.35 3.59
N ALA A 178 -20.02 9.99 2.63
CA ALA A 178 -21.48 9.95 2.56
C ALA A 178 -21.98 8.54 2.16
N GLU A 179 -21.33 7.87 1.22
CA GLU A 179 -21.70 6.55 0.71
C GLU A 179 -21.48 5.44 1.75
N GLU A 180 -20.32 5.41 2.40
CA GLU A 180 -19.98 4.31 3.31
C GLU A 180 -20.60 4.44 4.71
N VAL A 181 -20.75 5.68 5.22
CA VAL A 181 -21.13 5.93 6.62
C VAL A 181 -22.21 7.01 6.81
N GLY A 182 -22.70 7.63 5.74
CA GLY A 182 -23.82 8.57 5.79
C GLY A 182 -23.52 9.93 6.44
N LEU A 183 -22.24 10.32 6.55
CA LEU A 183 -21.85 11.56 7.21
C LEU A 183 -21.58 12.69 6.22
N GLU A 184 -21.85 13.93 6.65
CA GLU A 184 -21.49 15.14 5.90
C GLU A 184 -20.20 15.78 6.42
N VAL A 185 -19.25 16.03 5.52
CA VAL A 185 -17.97 16.67 5.87
C VAL A 185 -18.15 18.19 6.03
N ASP A 186 -17.69 18.72 7.17
CA ASP A 186 -17.63 20.16 7.46
C ASP A 186 -16.30 20.78 6.99
N ARG A 187 -15.18 20.23 7.47
CA ARG A 187 -13.83 20.69 7.12
C ARG A 187 -12.96 19.54 6.69
N LEU A 188 -12.03 19.84 5.79
CA LEU A 188 -11.09 18.89 5.21
C LEU A 188 -9.69 19.49 5.20
N HIS A 189 -8.70 18.70 5.60
CA HIS A 189 -7.30 19.10 5.62
C HIS A 189 -6.44 17.97 5.08
N TYR A 190 -5.65 18.26 4.05
CA TYR A 190 -4.60 17.35 3.61
C TYR A 190 -3.55 17.15 4.71
N SER A 191 -3.02 15.92 4.84
CA SER A 191 -1.93 15.57 5.74
C SER A 191 -0.69 15.14 4.96
N ALA A 192 -0.80 14.06 4.19
CA ALA A 192 0.35 13.42 3.55
C ALA A 192 -0.09 12.58 2.36
N SER A 193 0.88 12.02 1.63
CA SER A 193 0.64 11.05 0.58
C SER A 193 1.60 9.87 0.70
N GLN A 194 1.15 8.68 0.30
CA GLN A 194 1.96 7.47 0.31
C GLN A 194 1.66 6.65 -0.95
N HIS A 195 2.70 6.23 -1.67
CA HIS A 195 2.56 5.16 -2.65
C HIS A 195 2.26 3.84 -1.94
N TRP A 196 1.25 3.12 -2.41
CA TRP A 196 0.84 1.86 -1.82
C TRP A 196 0.81 0.77 -2.91
N PRO A 197 1.62 -0.29 -2.80
CA PRO A 197 1.80 -1.25 -3.90
C PRO A 197 0.74 -2.37 -3.93
N PHE A 198 -0.29 -2.34 -3.06
CA PHE A 198 -1.23 -3.44 -2.87
C PHE A 198 -2.72 -3.07 -3.08
N PRO A 199 -3.52 -3.97 -3.69
CA PRO A 199 -3.10 -5.06 -4.58
C PRO A 199 -2.57 -4.53 -5.93
N ASN A 200 -2.99 -3.31 -6.28
CA ASN A 200 -2.57 -2.53 -7.43
C ASN A 200 -1.76 -1.32 -6.94
N SER A 201 -1.02 -0.69 -7.85
CA SER A 201 -0.26 0.53 -7.54
C SER A 201 -1.22 1.71 -7.35
N THR A 202 -1.36 2.20 -6.12
CA THR A 202 -2.18 3.36 -5.79
C THR A 202 -1.36 4.48 -5.14
N LEU A 203 -1.85 5.71 -5.26
CA LEU A 203 -1.36 6.86 -4.51
C LEU A 203 -2.39 7.18 -3.45
N MET A 204 -2.09 6.83 -2.20
CA MET A 204 -2.92 7.14 -1.05
C MET A 204 -2.72 8.61 -0.70
N ILE A 205 -3.81 9.36 -0.66
CA ILE A 205 -3.84 10.79 -0.38
C ILE A 205 -4.59 10.98 0.93
N ALA A 206 -3.83 11.27 1.98
CA ALA A 206 -4.32 11.23 3.34
C ALA A 206 -4.86 12.57 3.81
N CYS A 207 -6.07 12.52 4.36
CA CYS A 207 -6.81 13.68 4.81
C CYS A 207 -7.35 13.49 6.24
N HIS A 208 -7.49 14.60 6.96
CA HIS A 208 -8.31 14.68 8.16
C HIS A 208 -9.60 15.41 7.80
N ALA A 209 -10.74 14.85 8.21
CA ALA A 209 -12.04 15.48 8.05
C ALA A 209 -12.74 15.67 9.40
N THR A 210 -13.55 16.72 9.51
CA THR A 210 -14.45 16.91 10.65
C THR A 210 -15.89 16.92 10.19
N VAL A 211 -16.80 16.41 11.03
CA VAL A 211 -18.25 16.54 10.86
C VAL A 211 -18.80 17.62 11.78
N LYS A 212 -19.99 18.16 11.49
CA LYS A 212 -20.61 19.17 12.37
C LYS A 212 -21.04 18.54 13.70
N PRO A 213 -20.95 19.28 14.81
CA PRO A 213 -21.51 18.83 16.09
C PRO A 213 -22.99 18.45 15.94
N GLY A 214 -23.36 17.29 16.46
CA GLY A 214 -24.73 16.75 16.36
C GLY A 214 -25.05 15.97 15.08
N GLN A 215 -24.17 15.99 14.06
CA GLN A 215 -24.29 15.17 12.86
C GLN A 215 -23.33 13.97 12.92
N THR A 216 -23.57 13.05 13.87
CA THR A 216 -22.67 11.91 14.15
C THR A 216 -23.35 10.54 14.06
N GLU A 217 -24.61 10.50 13.64
CA GLU A 217 -25.34 9.25 13.39
C GLU A 217 -24.75 8.54 12.17
N LEU A 218 -24.32 7.28 12.37
CA LEU A 218 -23.71 6.48 11.32
C LEU A 218 -24.78 5.70 10.55
N GLN A 219 -24.78 5.82 9.23
CA GLN A 219 -25.55 4.95 8.33
C GLN A 219 -24.56 4.09 7.55
N VAL A 220 -24.20 2.95 8.14
CA VAL A 220 -23.14 2.11 7.60
C VAL A 220 -23.64 1.31 6.39
N ASN A 221 -23.00 1.48 5.24
CA ASN A 221 -23.25 0.65 4.07
C ASN A 221 -22.59 -0.73 4.24
N LEU A 222 -23.39 -1.69 4.71
CA LEU A 222 -22.94 -3.07 4.98
C LEU A 222 -22.58 -3.88 3.72
N ARG A 223 -22.75 -3.32 2.51
CA ARG A 223 -22.25 -3.95 1.27
C ARG A 223 -20.74 -3.76 1.11
N GLU A 224 -20.20 -2.70 1.69
CA GLU A 224 -18.79 -2.32 1.55
C GLU A 224 -18.03 -2.50 2.87
N LEU A 225 -18.66 -2.11 3.98
CA LEU A 225 -18.07 -2.21 5.31
C LEU A 225 -18.65 -3.38 6.11
N GLU A 226 -17.79 -4.08 6.84
CA GLU A 226 -18.19 -5.03 7.88
C GLU A 226 -18.65 -4.29 9.15
N ALA A 227 -17.98 -3.19 9.48
CA ALA A 227 -18.30 -2.37 10.65
C ALA A 227 -17.74 -0.95 10.53
N ALA A 228 -18.39 0.01 11.17
CA ALA A 228 -17.88 1.36 11.42
C ALA A 228 -18.30 1.81 12.82
N ALA A 229 -17.41 2.47 13.55
CA ALA A 229 -17.71 2.95 14.89
C ALA A 229 -16.89 4.19 15.26
N TRP A 230 -17.46 5.00 16.15
CA TRP A 230 -16.73 6.08 16.80
C TRP A 230 -15.88 5.54 17.95
N PHE A 231 -14.60 5.87 17.94
CA PHE A 231 -13.65 5.52 18.98
C PHE A 231 -13.16 6.76 19.71
N SER A 232 -13.17 6.71 21.04
CA SER A 232 -12.63 7.79 21.86
C SER A 232 -11.13 7.93 21.68
N ARG A 233 -10.63 9.15 21.91
CA ARG A 233 -9.20 9.42 21.88
C ARG A 233 -8.41 8.51 22.82
N ASP A 234 -8.93 8.23 24.01
CA ASP A 234 -8.25 7.40 25.01
C ASP A 234 -8.17 5.93 24.59
N GLU A 235 -9.22 5.39 23.97
CA GLU A 235 -9.19 4.03 23.40
C GLU A 235 -8.11 3.92 22.33
N VAL A 236 -8.09 4.86 21.38
CA VAL A 236 -7.14 4.87 20.26
C VAL A 236 -5.71 5.08 20.76
N ALA A 237 -5.48 6.01 21.70
CA ALA A 237 -4.17 6.24 22.32
C ALA A 237 -3.68 5.00 23.10
N THR A 238 -4.59 4.26 23.72
CA THR A 238 -4.27 3.02 24.41
C THR A 238 -3.87 1.92 23.43
N VAL A 239 -4.55 1.80 22.28
CA VAL A 239 -4.20 0.83 21.24
C VAL A 239 -2.88 1.20 20.55
N LEU A 240 -2.63 2.48 20.25
CA LEU A 240 -1.36 2.94 19.66
C LEU A 240 -0.15 2.60 20.53
N ARG A 241 -0.28 2.71 21.86
CA ARG A 241 0.81 2.37 22.80
C ARG A 241 1.14 0.88 22.86
N ARG A 242 0.21 0.00 22.47
CA ARG A 242 0.34 -1.47 22.64
C ARG A 242 1.27 -2.18 21.62
N ASN A 243 1.89 -1.47 20.68
CA ASN A 243 2.98 -1.94 19.78
C ASN A 243 3.04 -3.48 19.56
N ASN A 244 2.19 -4.00 18.66
CA ASN A 244 2.27 -5.27 17.92
C ASN A 244 1.05 -6.23 18.08
N PRO A 245 0.63 -6.90 16.98
CA PRO A 245 -0.44 -7.91 16.98
C PRO A 245 -0.15 -9.20 17.75
N SER A 246 1.13 -9.48 18.05
CA SER A 246 1.56 -10.81 18.50
C SER A 246 1.07 -11.22 19.90
N ASN A 247 0.61 -10.25 20.70
CA ASN A 247 0.13 -10.48 22.09
C ASN A 247 -1.40 -10.37 22.23
N GLN A 248 -2.15 -10.49 21.12
CA GLN A 248 -3.59 -10.19 21.04
C GLN A 248 -4.54 -11.10 21.84
N GLN A 249 -4.08 -12.18 22.47
CA GLN A 249 -4.98 -13.13 23.13
C GLN A 249 -5.17 -12.94 24.65
N GLN A 250 -4.54 -11.96 25.31
CA GLN A 250 -4.53 -11.94 26.80
C GLN A 250 -4.88 -10.63 27.51
N SER A 251 -5.57 -9.68 26.90
CA SER A 251 -6.10 -8.56 27.69
C SER A 251 -7.43 -8.05 27.16
N GLY A 252 -8.50 -8.30 27.93
CA GLY A 252 -9.88 -7.87 27.66
C GLY A 252 -10.12 -6.36 27.74
N ALA A 253 -9.16 -5.54 27.30
CA ALA A 253 -9.22 -4.10 27.48
C ALA A 253 -9.62 -3.31 26.22
N VAL A 254 -9.43 -3.81 24.99
CA VAL A 254 -10.04 -3.25 23.76
C VAL A 254 -9.93 -4.30 22.64
N PRO A 255 -11.03 -4.75 21.98
CA PRO A 255 -11.00 -5.87 21.03
C PRO A 255 -10.60 -5.47 19.59
N PHE A 256 -9.82 -4.41 19.40
CA PHE A 256 -9.35 -4.00 18.08
C PHE A 256 -7.86 -3.63 18.05
N TRP A 257 -7.31 -3.59 16.85
CA TRP A 257 -5.94 -3.15 16.58
C TRP A 257 -5.86 -2.31 15.30
N LEU A 258 -4.76 -1.58 15.15
CA LEU A 258 -4.57 -0.57 14.11
C LEU A 258 -3.59 -1.03 13.02
N PRO A 259 -3.63 -0.44 11.80
CA PRO A 259 -2.70 -0.76 10.73
C PRO A 259 -1.23 -0.62 11.15
N PRO A 260 -0.28 -1.31 10.48
CA PRO A 260 1.14 -1.23 10.82
C PRO A 260 1.67 0.20 10.73
N LYS A 261 2.75 0.49 11.46
CA LYS A 261 3.35 1.84 11.56
C LYS A 261 3.72 2.46 10.21
N LEU A 262 4.04 1.64 9.22
CA LEU A 262 4.36 2.09 7.86
C LEU A 262 3.13 2.46 7.03
N ALA A 263 1.91 2.11 7.44
CA ALA A 263 0.70 2.46 6.71
C ALA A 263 0.29 3.91 7.02
N ILE A 264 -0.09 4.68 6.00
CA ILE A 264 -0.52 6.07 6.14
C ILE A 264 -1.77 6.23 7.03
N ALA A 265 -2.61 5.19 7.12
CA ALA A 265 -3.71 5.13 8.08
C ALA A 265 -3.22 5.22 9.54
N HIS A 266 -2.15 4.51 9.88
CA HIS A 266 -1.54 4.58 11.21
C HIS A 266 -1.02 6.00 11.50
N GLN A 267 -0.39 6.62 10.50
CA GLN A 267 0.11 7.99 10.59
C GLN A 267 -1.03 9.00 10.85
N LEU A 268 -2.13 8.93 10.09
CA LEU A 268 -3.32 9.76 10.34
C LEU A 268 -3.84 9.61 11.76
N ILE A 269 -3.99 8.36 12.23
CA ILE A 269 -4.51 8.06 13.56
C ILE A 269 -3.59 8.61 14.64
N LYS A 270 -2.28 8.43 14.48
CA LYS A 270 -1.27 8.96 15.39
C LYS A 270 -1.31 10.49 15.42
N GLU A 271 -1.32 11.15 14.26
CA GLU A 271 -1.44 12.61 14.16
C GLU A 271 -2.68 13.15 14.87
N TRP A 272 -3.81 12.47 14.70
CA TRP A 272 -5.05 12.88 15.35
C TRP A 272 -4.99 12.73 16.87
N VAL A 273 -4.32 11.70 17.41
CA VAL A 273 -4.12 11.55 18.86
C VAL A 273 -3.10 12.57 19.41
N GLU A 274 -2.05 12.88 18.65
CA GLU A 274 -0.97 13.76 19.11
C GLU A 274 -1.29 15.26 18.97
N LYS A 275 -2.24 15.64 18.09
CA LYS A 275 -2.69 17.04 17.98
C LYS A 275 -3.24 17.56 19.31
N PRO A 276 -2.92 18.78 19.76
CA PRO A 276 -3.57 19.36 20.94
C PRO A 276 -5.06 19.56 20.67
N THR A 277 -5.94 19.04 21.53
CA THR A 277 -7.34 19.48 21.53
C THR A 277 -7.36 20.91 22.05
N CYS A 278 -7.87 21.84 21.25
CA CYS A 278 -8.12 23.19 21.75
C CYS A 278 -9.16 23.05 22.87
N SER A 279 -8.76 23.27 24.12
CA SER A 279 -9.70 23.28 25.24
C SER A 279 -10.76 24.34 24.97
N PRO A 280 -12.06 24.08 25.18
CA PRO A 280 -13.03 25.16 25.23
C PRO A 280 -12.54 26.13 26.31
N LEU A 281 -12.38 27.41 25.97
CA LEU A 281 -12.14 28.45 26.97
C LEU A 281 -13.25 28.32 28.03
N PRO A 282 -12.90 28.25 29.33
CA PRO A 282 -13.91 28.26 30.37
C PRO A 282 -14.74 29.55 30.23
N ALA A 283 -16.06 29.40 30.30
CA ALA A 283 -17.05 30.47 30.24
C ALA A 283 -16.89 31.47 31.39
#